data_AF-A0A067QIZ6-F1
#
_entry.id   AF-A0A067QIZ6-F1
#
_cell.length_a   1.000
_cell.length_b   1.000
_cell.length_c   1.000
_cell.angle_alpha   90.00
_cell.angle_beta   90.00
_cell.angle_gamma   90.00
#
_symmetry.space_group_name_H-M   'P 1'
#
loop_
_entity.id
_entity.type
_entity.pdbx_description
1 polymer ?
#
loop_
_entity_poly.entity_id
_entity_poly.type
_entity_poly.pdbx_seq_one_letter_code
_entity_poly.pdbx_strand_id
1 'polypeptide(L)'
;KRKGNFVRHYDKEYLKLGFIVAPGSELSPRPLCVICSEVLSNDAMKPSKLARHLHSKHRDFTDKPLDVFNRLRDQMKLQKTQMKTMTISDKSLLKASYLVALRIAKTKKLFTIGEELVQPCILDVVQEILGPQATKKLEAIPLSDTTIQRRIVDMAIDIEKQVVEGINKSRCFAIQLDESTDVTQGLDWSKCVGVCTDGAASMTGRRSGVVAKIKEVAHPEVLFTDCMIHRKHLAAKKLSTELNTVMNDAVKIINEIRSRATNSRLFTTLCESMDSHHQHLLLHAEVRVLARPFELREEVKQFLRERKSDLVEPLFNEEWMTKLTYMPDIFNLMNELNISVQGSCTNIFTLRNKMDAFKKKLALWDSRVQEEDIEMFPLLGEFLNAADINQKVIFNIISQHLRALAENFNNYFPENEDPRKGNLWINNPFLEDIKSCALDLHEKEKLIELSSDVTLVSRHKMQKLPQFCISLDKEYPSLSYKAIKLLVVFSTSYLCEKTFPAMSVIKTKQRNRVDVNPALR
;
A
#
# COMPACT_ATOMS: atom_id res chain seq x y z
N LYS A 1 5.53 -42.74 12.93
CA LYS A 1 4.98 -41.49 13.52
C LYS A 1 6.13 -40.58 13.96
N ARG A 2 6.66 -39.73 13.08
CA ARG A 2 7.60 -38.66 13.46
C ARG A 2 6.77 -37.52 14.04
N LYS A 3 6.92 -37.18 15.32
CA LYS A 3 6.37 -35.95 15.90
C LYS A 3 7.01 -34.79 15.16
N GLY A 4 6.23 -34.02 14.39
CA GLY A 4 6.71 -32.75 13.84
C GLY A 4 7.15 -31.84 14.99
N ASN A 5 8.30 -31.19 14.86
CA ASN A 5 8.77 -30.20 15.81
C ASN A 5 7.79 -29.02 15.81
N PHE A 6 6.84 -29.04 16.76
CA PHE A 6 5.89 -27.96 16.95
C PHE A 6 6.55 -26.84 17.77
N VAL A 7 6.89 -25.73 17.11
CA VAL A 7 7.42 -24.54 17.76
C VAL A 7 6.25 -23.74 18.34
N ARG A 8 6.24 -23.55 19.66
CA ARG A 8 5.21 -22.77 20.35
C ARG A 8 5.49 -21.27 20.20
N HIS A 9 4.46 -20.48 19.90
CA HIS A 9 4.55 -19.03 19.89
C HIS A 9 4.38 -18.43 21.29
N TYR A 10 4.95 -17.25 21.49
CA TYR A 10 4.85 -16.50 22.73
C TYR A 10 3.51 -15.76 22.82
N ASP A 11 2.92 -15.75 24.01
CA ASP A 11 1.72 -14.98 24.33
C ASP A 11 2.09 -13.81 25.25
N LYS A 12 1.55 -12.61 24.98
CA LYS A 12 1.77 -11.41 25.80
C LYS A 12 1.32 -11.62 27.25
N GLU A 13 0.34 -12.49 27.49
CA GLU A 13 -0.17 -12.86 28.81
C GLU A 13 0.87 -13.57 29.68
N TYR A 14 1.93 -14.16 29.10
CA TYR A 14 2.98 -14.82 29.85
C TYR A 14 3.83 -13.87 30.70
N LEU A 15 3.71 -12.56 30.47
CA LEU A 15 4.29 -11.56 31.36
C LEU A 15 3.64 -11.60 32.76
N LYS A 16 2.36 -11.99 32.88
CA LYS A 16 1.71 -12.22 34.19
C LYS A 16 2.37 -13.35 34.97
N LEU A 17 3.08 -14.25 34.28
CA LEU A 17 3.85 -15.33 34.87
C LEU A 17 5.34 -14.98 34.99
N GLY A 18 5.73 -13.73 34.69
CA GLY A 18 7.10 -13.24 34.78
C GLY A 18 8.00 -13.58 33.59
N PHE A 19 7.44 -13.84 32.40
CA PHE A 19 8.23 -14.21 31.23
C PHE A 19 8.11 -13.21 30.08
N ILE A 20 9.21 -13.05 29.34
CA ILE A 20 9.29 -12.33 28.05
C ILE A 20 9.95 -13.23 27.00
N VAL A 21 9.93 -12.82 25.72
CA VAL A 21 10.73 -13.50 24.69
C VAL A 21 12.21 -13.18 24.88
N ALA A 22 13.05 -14.22 24.88
CA ALA A 22 14.49 -14.06 24.91
C ALA A 22 14.98 -13.31 23.65
N PRO A 23 15.80 -12.25 23.77
CA PRO A 23 16.31 -11.51 22.60
C PRO A 23 17.10 -12.42 21.64
N GLY A 24 16.94 -12.23 20.33
CA GLY A 24 17.61 -13.04 19.31
C GLY A 24 17.00 -14.43 19.11
N SER A 25 15.80 -14.68 19.65
CA SER A 25 15.04 -15.92 19.45
C SER A 25 13.78 -15.72 18.60
N GLU A 26 13.72 -14.69 17.74
CA GLU A 26 12.49 -14.34 17.01
C GLU A 26 11.95 -15.48 16.12
N LEU A 27 12.85 -16.27 15.52
CA LEU A 27 12.50 -17.41 14.65
C LEU A 27 12.13 -18.68 15.45
N SER A 28 12.55 -18.79 16.71
CA SER A 28 12.25 -19.92 17.61
C SER A 28 12.18 -19.42 19.06
N PRO A 29 11.05 -18.82 19.47
CA PRO A 29 10.95 -18.04 20.68
C PRO A 29 11.21 -18.87 21.94
N ARG A 30 12.06 -18.35 22.82
CA ARG A 30 12.36 -18.96 24.12
C ARG A 30 11.86 -18.06 25.27
N PRO A 31 11.24 -18.60 26.33
CA PRO A 31 10.81 -17.79 27.46
C PRO A 31 12.03 -17.38 28.30
N LEU A 32 12.16 -16.10 28.62
CA LEU A 32 13.14 -15.53 29.53
C LEU A 32 12.44 -15.03 30.79
N CYS A 33 12.84 -15.53 31.96
CA CYS A 33 12.31 -15.06 33.24
C CYS A 33 12.84 -13.66 33.56
N VAL A 34 11.96 -12.71 33.90
CA VAL A 34 12.35 -11.33 34.26
C VAL A 34 12.85 -11.19 35.70
N ILE A 35 12.74 -12.24 36.52
CA ILE A 35 13.17 -12.24 37.93
C ILE A 35 14.60 -12.78 38.05
N CYS A 36 14.87 -13.98 37.49
CA CYS A 36 16.17 -14.64 37.58
C CYS A 36 17.01 -14.59 36.30
N SER A 37 16.49 -14.03 35.21
CA SER A 37 17.16 -14.00 33.91
C SER A 37 17.41 -15.36 33.25
N GLU A 38 16.76 -16.44 33.73
CA GLU A 38 16.89 -17.78 33.15
C GLU A 38 16.13 -17.88 31.82
N VAL A 39 16.80 -18.36 30.76
CA VAL A 39 16.18 -18.67 29.47
C VAL A 39 15.78 -20.14 29.45
N LEU A 40 14.49 -20.40 29.29
CA LEU A 40 13.92 -21.74 29.19
C LEU A 40 13.86 -22.21 27.73
N SER A 41 13.66 -23.52 27.52
CA SER A 41 13.42 -24.07 26.18
C SER A 41 12.03 -23.69 25.65
N ASN A 42 11.83 -23.75 24.32
CA ASN A 42 10.51 -23.51 23.72
C ASN A 42 9.44 -24.48 24.27
N ASP A 43 9.82 -25.73 24.59
CA ASP A 43 8.94 -26.73 25.22
C ASP A 43 8.44 -26.33 26.62
N ALA A 44 9.11 -25.38 27.28
CA ALA A 44 8.71 -24.82 28.55
C ALA A 44 7.63 -23.73 28.42
N MET A 45 7.33 -23.26 27.20
CA MET A 45 6.37 -22.18 26.92
C MET A 45 4.89 -22.59 27.15
N LYS A 46 4.63 -23.72 27.80
CA LYS A 46 3.29 -24.08 28.28
C LYS A 46 2.99 -23.27 29.55
N PRO A 47 1.80 -22.66 29.68
CA PRO A 47 1.44 -21.87 30.86
C PRO A 47 1.67 -22.61 32.19
N SER A 48 1.34 -23.90 32.26
CA SER A 48 1.55 -24.73 33.46
C SER A 48 3.02 -24.99 33.81
N LYS A 49 3.94 -24.87 32.85
CA LYS A 49 5.39 -24.98 33.10
C LYS A 49 5.99 -23.64 33.52
N LEU A 50 5.56 -22.55 32.89
CA LEU A 50 5.94 -21.18 33.29
C LEU A 50 5.45 -20.85 34.69
N ALA A 51 4.17 -21.16 34.99
CA ALA A 51 3.60 -21.01 36.33
C ALA A 51 4.35 -21.84 37.36
N ARG A 52 4.76 -23.07 37.02
CA ARG A 52 5.56 -23.92 37.90
C ARG A 52 6.93 -23.33 38.17
N HIS A 53 7.61 -22.75 37.17
CA HIS A 53 8.87 -22.05 37.39
C HIS A 53 8.68 -20.88 38.36
N LEU A 54 7.63 -20.07 38.18
CA LEU A 54 7.30 -18.97 39.08
C LEU A 54 7.06 -19.48 40.52
N HIS A 55 6.21 -20.49 40.70
CA HIS A 55 5.92 -21.05 42.04
C HIS A 55 7.12 -21.70 42.72
N SER A 56 7.97 -22.41 41.96
CA SER A 56 9.08 -23.19 42.53
C SER A 56 10.34 -22.37 42.78
N LYS A 57 10.65 -21.39 41.92
CA LYS A 57 11.86 -20.56 42.04
C LYS A 57 11.60 -19.16 42.60
N HIS A 58 10.37 -18.67 42.51
CA HIS A 58 10.00 -17.28 42.82
C HIS A 58 8.68 -17.20 43.58
N ARG A 59 8.58 -17.97 44.68
CA ARG A 59 7.35 -18.10 45.48
C ARG A 59 6.76 -16.75 45.89
N ASP A 60 7.61 -15.78 46.23
CA ASP A 60 7.23 -14.43 46.66
C ASP A 60 6.59 -13.57 45.55
N PHE A 61 6.69 -14.02 44.29
CA PHE A 61 6.18 -13.33 43.11
C PHE A 61 4.91 -13.98 42.53
N THR A 62 4.43 -15.08 43.12
CA THR A 62 3.30 -15.88 42.59
C THR A 62 2.00 -15.09 42.46
N ASP A 63 1.73 -14.18 43.40
CA ASP A 63 0.48 -13.40 43.46
C ASP A 63 0.69 -11.89 43.22
N LYS A 64 1.84 -11.50 42.64
CA LYS A 64 2.13 -10.09 42.41
C LYS A 64 1.36 -9.55 41.20
N PRO A 65 0.90 -8.29 41.24
CA PRO A 65 0.19 -7.69 40.11
C PRO A 65 1.13 -7.49 38.91
N LEU A 66 0.54 -7.44 37.71
CA LEU A 66 1.25 -7.29 36.42
C LEU A 66 2.22 -6.10 36.41
N ASP A 67 1.91 -5.03 37.14
CA ASP A 67 2.76 -3.84 37.25
C ASP A 67 4.15 -4.14 37.83
N VAL A 68 4.27 -5.10 38.74
CA VAL A 68 5.56 -5.51 39.29
C VAL A 68 6.42 -6.15 38.20
N PHE A 69 5.82 -7.02 37.39
CA PHE A 69 6.51 -7.67 36.27
C PHE A 69 6.84 -6.70 35.14
N ASN A 70 5.97 -5.70 34.88
CA ASN A 70 6.28 -4.60 33.97
C ASN A 70 7.52 -3.82 34.42
N ARG A 71 7.58 -3.43 35.71
CA ARG A 71 8.75 -2.73 36.27
C ARG A 71 10.02 -3.57 36.18
N LEU A 72 9.97 -4.85 36.55
CA LEU A 72 11.13 -5.76 36.47
C LEU A 72 11.62 -5.94 35.03
N ARG A 73 10.70 -6.13 34.08
CA ARG A 73 11.03 -6.16 32.65
C ARG A 73 11.73 -4.88 32.21
N ASP A 74 11.23 -3.72 32.62
CA ASP A 74 11.77 -2.43 32.19
C ASP A 74 13.12 -2.15 32.85
N GLN A 75 13.30 -2.54 34.12
CA GLN A 75 14.59 -2.55 34.82
C GLN A 75 15.63 -3.44 34.12
N MET A 76 15.21 -4.63 33.69
CA MET A 76 16.06 -5.58 32.99
C MET A 76 16.46 -5.09 31.59
N LYS A 77 15.55 -4.36 30.91
CA LYS A 77 15.87 -3.63 29.67
C LYS A 77 16.86 -2.48 29.94
N LEU A 78 16.65 -1.70 31.00
CA LEU A 78 17.55 -0.61 31.41
C LEU A 78 18.95 -1.13 31.76
N GLN A 79 19.07 -2.23 32.50
CA GLN A 79 20.36 -2.88 32.78
C GLN A 79 21.06 -3.35 31.50
N LYS A 80 20.34 -3.97 30.56
CA LYS A 80 20.91 -4.33 29.24
C LYS A 80 21.37 -3.11 28.44
N THR A 81 20.62 -2.01 28.50
CA THR A 81 20.99 -0.74 27.86
C THR A 81 22.23 -0.15 28.53
N GLN A 82 22.31 -0.14 29.86
CA GLN A 82 23.47 0.32 30.62
C GLN A 82 24.72 -0.54 30.33
N MET A 83 24.59 -1.87 30.26
CA MET A 83 25.70 -2.75 29.87
C MET A 83 26.15 -2.53 28.42
N LYS A 84 25.21 -2.28 27.48
CA LYS A 84 25.55 -1.90 26.09
C LYS A 84 26.36 -0.60 26.03
N THR A 85 26.04 0.38 26.89
CA THR A 85 26.75 1.66 27.00
C THR A 85 28.17 1.48 27.56
N MET A 86 28.43 0.45 28.37
CA MET A 86 29.77 0.17 28.91
C MET A 86 30.72 -0.51 27.91
N THR A 87 30.20 -1.22 26.90
CA THR A 87 31.03 -1.97 25.92
C THR A 87 31.62 -1.16 24.77
N ILE A 88 31.19 0.09 24.54
CA ILE A 88 31.81 0.99 23.55
C ILE A 88 31.95 2.36 24.22
N SER A 89 33.09 2.61 24.84
CA SER A 89 33.37 3.87 25.54
C SER A 89 33.46 5.08 24.59
N ASP A 90 33.77 4.85 23.31
CA ASP A 90 33.89 5.91 22.30
C ASP A 90 32.59 6.10 21.51
N LYS A 91 31.90 7.22 21.79
CA LYS A 91 30.70 7.65 21.06
C LYS A 91 30.92 7.77 19.55
N SER A 92 32.16 8.07 19.11
CA SER A 92 32.53 8.22 17.70
C SER A 92 32.52 6.88 16.98
N LEU A 93 33.07 5.82 17.58
CA LEU A 93 33.05 4.46 17.02
C LEU A 93 31.61 3.92 16.94
N LEU A 94 30.82 4.18 17.99
CA LEU A 94 29.40 3.85 18.01
C LEU A 94 28.68 4.55 16.85
N LYS A 95 28.86 5.86 16.70
CA LYS A 95 28.24 6.64 15.61
C LYS A 95 28.68 6.14 14.22
N ALA A 96 29.97 5.87 14.03
CA ALA A 96 30.51 5.36 12.77
C ALA A 96 29.81 4.06 12.34
N SER A 97 29.65 3.10 13.25
CA SER A 97 28.98 1.84 12.89
C SER A 97 27.46 2.03 12.66
N TYR A 98 26.78 3.00 13.29
CA TYR A 98 25.39 3.32 12.95
C TYR A 98 25.29 3.94 11.56
N LEU A 99 26.27 4.76 11.15
CA LEU A 99 26.33 5.30 9.79
C LEU A 99 26.52 4.20 8.75
N VAL A 100 27.39 3.22 8.99
CA VAL A 100 27.56 2.06 8.11
C VAL A 100 26.26 1.25 8.04
N ALA A 101 25.66 0.90 9.18
CA ALA A 101 24.40 0.18 9.24
C ALA A 101 23.27 0.91 8.48
N LEU A 102 23.18 2.24 8.60
CA LEU A 102 22.20 3.05 7.86
C LEU A 102 22.43 2.99 6.35
N ARG A 103 23.68 3.00 5.88
CA ARG A 103 24.01 2.87 4.45
C ARG A 103 23.60 1.50 3.92
N ILE A 104 23.94 0.42 4.64
CA ILE A 104 23.54 -0.95 4.31
C ILE A 104 22.01 -1.07 4.25
N ALA A 105 21.31 -0.47 5.22
CA ALA A 105 19.86 -0.48 5.25
C ALA A 105 19.22 0.25 4.06
N LYS A 106 19.74 1.44 3.70
CA LYS A 106 19.25 2.24 2.58
C LYS A 106 19.47 1.56 1.22
N THR A 107 20.58 0.86 1.05
CA THR A 107 20.88 0.09 -0.17
C THR A 107 20.24 -1.30 -0.19
N LYS A 108 19.52 -1.68 0.87
CA LYS A 108 18.84 -2.97 1.02
C LYS A 108 19.78 -4.17 0.84
N LYS A 109 21.04 -4.04 1.25
CA LYS A 109 22.05 -5.12 1.17
C LYS A 109 21.98 -6.06 2.39
N LEU A 110 22.64 -7.21 2.26
CA LEU A 110 22.86 -8.19 3.33
C LEU A 110 23.60 -7.55 4.52
N PHE A 111 23.35 -8.05 5.73
CA PHE A 111 24.05 -7.55 6.92
C PHE A 111 25.55 -7.93 6.92
N THR A 112 25.89 -9.07 6.30
CA THR A 112 27.26 -9.59 6.21
C THR A 112 28.22 -8.65 5.48
N ILE A 113 27.72 -7.79 4.58
CA ILE A 113 28.55 -6.85 3.81
C ILE A 113 29.35 -5.90 4.70
N GLY A 114 28.88 -5.64 5.94
CA GLY A 114 29.59 -4.82 6.92
C GLY A 114 30.97 -5.41 7.25
N GLU A 115 31.01 -6.71 7.50
CA GLU A 115 32.21 -7.46 7.91
C GLU A 115 32.98 -8.01 6.70
N GLU A 116 32.27 -8.51 5.68
CA GLU A 116 32.89 -9.17 4.52
C GLU A 116 33.53 -8.20 3.52
N LEU A 117 33.09 -6.94 3.48
CA LEU A 117 33.54 -5.99 2.45
C LEU A 117 33.84 -4.60 3.02
N VAL A 118 32.88 -4.00 3.72
CA VAL A 118 33.01 -2.60 4.15
C VAL A 118 34.17 -2.43 5.14
N GLN A 119 34.28 -3.31 6.12
CA GLN A 119 35.36 -3.26 7.11
C GLN A 119 36.74 -3.48 6.48
N PRO A 120 37.02 -4.55 5.71
CA PRO A 120 38.29 -4.73 5.01
C PRO A 120 38.67 -3.53 4.14
N CYS A 121 37.75 -3.02 3.31
CA CYS A 121 38.05 -1.88 2.44
C CYS A 121 38.44 -0.62 3.22
N ILE A 122 37.79 -0.34 4.36
CA ILE A 122 38.15 0.81 5.20
C ILE A 122 39.55 0.62 5.79
N LEU A 123 39.86 -0.59 6.26
CA LEU A 123 41.15 -0.90 6.87
C LEU A 123 42.29 -0.84 5.87
N ASP A 124 42.13 -1.41 4.67
CA ASP A 124 43.17 -1.39 3.61
C ASP A 124 43.53 0.04 3.19
N VAL A 125 42.52 0.88 2.93
CA VAL A 125 42.72 2.28 2.52
C VAL A 125 43.39 3.09 3.63
N VAL A 126 42.97 2.91 4.88
CA VAL A 126 43.51 3.66 6.02
C VAL A 126 44.91 3.19 6.38
N GLN A 127 45.18 1.90 6.26
CA GLN A 127 46.51 1.33 6.46
C GLN A 127 47.52 1.95 5.50
N GLU A 128 47.16 2.08 4.22
CA GLU A 128 48.04 2.65 3.20
C GLU A 128 48.25 4.16 3.38
N ILE A 129 47.18 4.92 3.66
CA ILE A 129 47.22 6.39 3.66
C ILE A 129 47.65 6.98 5.02
N LEU A 130 47.20 6.38 6.12
CA LEU A 130 47.31 6.95 7.48
C LEU A 130 48.13 6.07 8.44
N GLY A 131 48.47 4.85 8.02
CA GLY A 131 49.33 3.94 8.77
C GLY A 131 48.63 3.17 9.91
N PRO A 132 49.37 2.25 10.56
CA PRO A 132 48.81 1.21 11.43
C PRO A 132 48.14 1.71 12.71
N GLN A 133 48.55 2.87 13.24
CA GLN A 133 47.92 3.44 14.43
C GLN A 133 46.46 3.86 14.16
N ALA A 134 46.19 4.44 12.98
CA ALA A 134 44.85 4.82 12.56
C ALA A 134 44.00 3.57 12.26
N THR A 135 44.57 2.57 11.59
CA THR A 135 43.93 1.28 11.29
C THR A 135 43.42 0.59 12.55
N LYS A 136 44.27 0.46 13.58
CA LYS A 136 43.91 -0.18 14.86
C LYS A 136 42.74 0.51 15.57
N LYS A 137 42.60 1.83 15.41
CA LYS A 137 41.45 2.58 15.94
C LYS A 137 40.15 2.25 15.19
N LEU A 138 40.22 2.01 13.89
CA LEU A 138 39.05 1.68 13.06
C LEU A 138 38.65 0.20 13.15
N GLU A 139 39.59 -0.70 13.43
CA GLU A 139 39.28 -2.12 13.73
C GLU A 139 38.30 -2.26 14.89
N ALA A 140 38.31 -1.32 15.83
CA ALA A 140 37.39 -1.29 16.97
C ALA A 140 35.95 -0.87 16.60
N ILE A 141 35.67 -0.46 15.35
CA ILE A 141 34.31 -0.19 14.89
C ILE A 141 33.59 -1.53 14.74
N PRO A 142 32.52 -1.80 15.51
CA PRO A 142 31.88 -3.11 15.46
C PRO A 142 30.94 -3.17 14.25
N LEU A 143 31.34 -3.93 13.23
CA LEU A 143 30.63 -4.07 11.95
C LEU A 143 30.17 -5.51 11.67
N SER A 144 30.23 -6.40 12.68
CA SER A 144 29.73 -7.77 12.55
C SER A 144 28.29 -7.81 12.08
N ASP A 145 27.92 -8.87 11.38
CA ASP A 145 26.56 -9.12 10.87
C ASP A 145 25.46 -8.88 11.93
N THR A 146 25.65 -9.44 13.13
CA THR A 146 24.80 -9.33 14.31
C THR A 146 24.74 -7.90 14.84
N THR A 147 25.85 -7.17 14.78
CA THR A 147 25.91 -5.77 15.19
C THR A 147 25.15 -4.87 14.22
N ILE A 148 25.35 -5.07 12.92
CA ILE A 148 24.66 -4.33 11.86
C ILE A 148 23.15 -4.59 11.95
N GLN A 149 22.74 -5.86 12.06
CA GLN A 149 21.33 -6.22 12.24
C GLN A 149 20.72 -5.50 13.44
N ARG A 150 21.36 -5.60 14.61
CA ARG A 150 20.87 -4.97 15.83
C ARG A 150 20.75 -3.45 15.69
N ARG A 151 21.71 -2.79 15.07
CA ARG A 151 21.68 -1.33 14.86
C ARG A 151 20.55 -0.91 13.92
N ILE A 152 20.29 -1.69 12.88
CA ILE A 152 19.15 -1.45 11.97
C ILE A 152 17.83 -1.59 12.72
N VAL A 153 17.71 -2.61 13.58
CA VAL A 153 16.53 -2.78 14.45
C VAL A 153 16.40 -1.63 15.45
N ASP A 154 17.49 -1.23 16.12
CA ASP A 154 17.50 -0.12 17.07
C ASP A 154 17.04 1.19 16.37
N MET A 155 17.53 1.49 15.16
CA MET A 155 17.09 2.65 14.37
C MET A 155 15.63 2.54 13.92
N ALA A 156 15.16 1.36 13.55
CA ALA A 156 13.77 1.16 13.14
C ALA A 156 12.79 1.43 14.29
N ILE A 157 13.10 0.92 15.49
CA ILE A 157 12.31 1.17 16.71
C ILE A 157 12.29 2.66 17.05
N ASP A 158 13.43 3.34 16.93
CA ASP A 158 13.51 4.77 17.20
C ASP A 158 12.69 5.60 16.20
N ILE A 159 12.76 5.27 14.90
CA ILE A 159 11.92 5.91 13.87
C ILE A 159 10.43 5.67 14.15
N GLU A 160 10.04 4.44 14.46
CA GLU A 160 8.66 4.08 14.80
C GLU A 160 8.17 4.91 15.99
N LYS A 161 8.96 4.99 17.06
CA LYS A 161 8.65 5.79 18.24
C LYS A 161 8.47 7.27 17.89
N GLN A 162 9.39 7.86 17.12
CA GLN A 162 9.29 9.27 16.71
C GLN A 162 8.03 9.54 15.87
N VAL A 163 7.68 8.61 14.96
CA VAL A 163 6.47 8.71 14.14
C VAL A 163 5.21 8.61 15.00
N VAL A 164 5.13 7.63 15.90
CA VAL A 164 3.99 7.46 16.82
C VAL A 164 3.85 8.68 17.74
N GLU A 165 4.95 9.19 18.30
CA GLU A 165 4.93 10.41 19.10
C GLU A 165 4.47 11.63 18.29
N GLY A 166 4.92 11.77 17.05
CA GLY A 166 4.48 12.83 16.13
C GLY A 166 2.98 12.75 15.83
N ILE A 167 2.47 11.55 15.55
CA ILE A 167 1.04 11.31 15.29
C ILE A 167 0.23 11.61 16.56
N ASN A 168 0.65 11.13 17.73
CA ASN A 168 -0.07 11.35 18.98
C ASN A 168 -0.06 12.83 19.42
N LYS A 169 0.93 13.63 19.00
CA LYS A 169 0.95 15.09 19.20
C LYS A 169 -0.02 15.84 18.28
N SER A 170 -0.40 15.23 17.15
CA SER A 170 -1.37 15.85 16.24
C SER A 170 -2.76 15.97 16.87
N ARG A 171 -3.59 16.85 16.31
CA ARG A 171 -5.00 17.00 16.71
C ARG A 171 -5.84 15.82 16.25
N CYS A 172 -5.56 15.33 15.04
CA CYS A 172 -6.17 14.14 14.47
C CYS A 172 -5.26 13.53 13.40
N PHE A 173 -5.50 12.26 13.08
CA PHE A 173 -4.84 11.57 11.99
C PHE A 173 -5.80 10.68 11.21
N ALA A 174 -5.42 10.34 9.99
CA ALA A 174 -6.02 9.26 9.24
C ALA A 174 -4.98 8.20 8.93
N ILE A 175 -5.44 6.98 8.66
CA ILE A 175 -4.58 5.85 8.31
C ILE A 175 -5.15 5.11 7.09
N GLN A 176 -4.25 4.57 6.28
CA GLN A 176 -4.59 3.71 5.17
C GLN A 176 -4.08 2.31 5.48
N LEU A 177 -4.95 1.30 5.36
CA LEU A 177 -4.66 -0.08 5.70
C LEU A 177 -4.99 -0.99 4.52
N ASP A 178 -4.08 -1.89 4.22
CA ASP A 178 -4.28 -2.94 3.21
C ASP A 178 -4.56 -4.27 3.92
N GLU A 179 -3.62 -4.71 4.77
CA GLU A 179 -3.79 -5.83 5.67
C GLU A 179 -3.35 -5.44 7.09
N SER A 180 -4.23 -5.66 8.07
CA SER A 180 -3.85 -5.60 9.48
C SER A 180 -4.74 -6.54 10.29
N THR A 181 -4.28 -6.90 11.48
CA THR A 181 -5.12 -7.48 12.55
C THR A 181 -4.89 -6.80 13.89
N ASP A 182 -4.01 -5.79 13.91
CA ASP A 182 -3.42 -5.20 15.10
C ASP A 182 -3.75 -3.70 15.19
N VAL A 183 -4.25 -3.30 16.36
CA VAL A 183 -4.54 -1.91 16.75
C VAL A 183 -3.74 -1.51 18.00
N THR A 184 -2.74 -2.29 18.42
CA THR A 184 -2.02 -2.12 19.70
C THR A 184 -0.74 -1.29 19.62
N GLN A 185 -0.52 -0.57 18.51
CA GLN A 185 0.75 0.11 18.18
C GLN A 185 0.98 1.47 18.89
N GLY A 186 0.41 1.67 20.08
CA GLY A 186 0.63 2.89 20.89
C GLY A 186 0.05 4.18 20.28
N LEU A 187 -0.76 4.09 19.23
CA LEU A 187 -1.51 5.21 18.68
C LEU A 187 -2.69 5.57 19.58
N ASP A 188 -2.91 6.87 19.77
CA ASP A 188 -4.11 7.39 20.40
C ASP A 188 -5.27 7.35 19.40
N TRP A 189 -5.93 6.20 19.30
CA TRP A 189 -7.01 5.98 18.34
C TRP A 189 -8.19 6.95 18.52
N SER A 190 -8.37 7.55 19.69
CA SER A 190 -9.40 8.59 19.89
C SER A 190 -9.25 9.80 18.95
N LYS A 191 -8.05 10.00 18.41
CA LYS A 191 -7.71 11.03 17.41
C LYS A 191 -7.78 10.56 15.96
N CYS A 192 -8.08 9.28 15.73
CA CYS A 192 -8.23 8.71 14.40
C CYS A 192 -9.57 9.17 13.79
N VAL A 193 -9.50 10.01 12.77
CA VAL A 193 -10.68 10.58 12.11
C VAL A 193 -10.97 9.97 10.74
N GLY A 194 -10.05 9.16 10.21
CA GLY A 194 -10.21 8.54 8.89
C GLY A 194 -9.47 7.21 8.77
N VAL A 195 -10.13 6.21 8.22
CA VAL A 195 -9.55 4.92 7.87
C VAL A 195 -9.91 4.58 6.44
N CYS A 196 -8.90 4.38 5.61
CA CYS A 196 -9.08 3.91 4.24
C CYS A 196 -8.66 2.46 4.10
N THR A 197 -9.50 1.63 3.50
CA THR A 197 -9.20 0.21 3.23
C THR A 197 -9.48 -0.16 1.78
N ASP A 198 -8.89 -1.24 1.30
CA ASP A 198 -9.18 -1.81 -0.02
C ASP A 198 -10.59 -2.45 -0.12
N GLY A 199 -11.31 -2.58 1.00
CA GLY A 199 -12.63 -3.18 1.07
C GLY A 199 -12.63 -4.70 1.24
N ALA A 200 -11.46 -5.33 1.43
CA ALA A 200 -11.36 -6.77 1.65
C ALA A 200 -12.21 -7.22 2.85
N ALA A 201 -12.81 -8.42 2.77
CA ALA A 201 -13.68 -8.95 3.82
C ALA A 201 -12.97 -9.11 5.18
N SER A 202 -11.66 -9.34 5.17
CA SER A 202 -10.79 -9.34 6.36
C SER A 202 -10.71 -7.97 7.04
N MET A 203 -10.86 -6.89 6.28
CA MET A 203 -10.81 -5.50 6.77
C MET A 203 -12.19 -5.01 7.21
N THR A 204 -13.23 -5.28 6.41
CA THR A 204 -14.60 -4.75 6.57
C THR A 204 -15.55 -5.66 7.35
N GLY A 205 -15.11 -6.85 7.74
CA GLY A 205 -15.94 -7.84 8.44
C GLY A 205 -16.61 -7.30 9.71
N ARG A 206 -17.93 -7.50 9.83
CA ARG A 206 -18.77 -6.89 10.88
C ARG A 206 -18.40 -7.22 12.33
N ARG A 207 -17.81 -8.38 12.60
CA ARG A 207 -17.49 -8.86 13.97
C ARG A 207 -16.00 -9.03 14.25
N SER A 208 -15.19 -9.23 13.22
CA SER A 208 -13.75 -9.54 13.35
C SER A 208 -12.85 -8.70 12.44
N GLY A 209 -13.42 -7.82 11.62
CA GLY A 209 -12.66 -6.94 10.75
C GLY A 209 -11.99 -5.82 11.51
N VAL A 210 -10.84 -5.35 11.02
CA VAL A 210 -10.07 -4.25 11.61
C VAL A 210 -10.92 -2.98 11.73
N VAL A 211 -11.77 -2.71 10.75
CA VAL A 211 -12.70 -1.56 10.78
C VAL A 211 -13.63 -1.63 11.99
N ALA A 212 -14.17 -2.81 12.33
CA ALA A 212 -15.03 -2.96 13.49
C ALA A 212 -14.27 -2.71 14.79
N LYS A 213 -13.05 -3.22 14.92
CA LYS A 213 -12.20 -2.97 16.10
C LYS A 213 -11.80 -1.51 16.24
N ILE A 214 -11.46 -0.84 15.14
CA ILE A 214 -11.11 0.59 15.18
C ILE A 214 -12.33 1.43 15.60
N LYS A 215 -13.54 1.10 15.14
CA LYS A 215 -14.77 1.80 15.57
C LYS A 215 -14.98 1.83 17.07
N GLU A 216 -14.53 0.81 17.80
CA GLU A 216 -14.66 0.72 19.26
C GLU A 216 -13.73 1.69 20.02
N VAL A 217 -12.60 2.06 19.41
CA VAL A 217 -11.55 2.86 20.06
C VAL A 217 -11.28 4.22 19.38
N ALA A 218 -11.88 4.45 18.22
CA ALA A 218 -11.63 5.63 17.41
C ALA A 218 -12.46 6.86 17.82
N HIS A 219 -12.20 7.99 17.16
CA HIS A 219 -13.05 9.17 17.25
C HIS A 219 -14.51 8.80 16.91
N PRO A 220 -15.54 9.30 17.64
CA PRO A 220 -16.94 8.92 17.42
C PRO A 220 -17.45 9.12 15.99
N GLU A 221 -16.91 10.14 15.32
CA GLU A 221 -17.23 10.49 13.95
C GLU A 221 -16.13 10.09 12.95
N VAL A 222 -15.42 8.99 13.20
CA VAL A 222 -14.40 8.44 12.28
C VAL A 222 -15.03 8.10 10.93
N LEU A 223 -14.35 8.50 9.85
CA LEU A 223 -14.78 8.21 8.49
C LEU A 223 -14.10 6.94 7.98
N PHE A 224 -14.91 6.00 7.49
CA PHE A 224 -14.41 4.81 6.80
C PHE A 224 -14.62 4.98 5.30
N THR A 225 -13.53 4.93 4.56
CA THR A 225 -13.53 5.09 3.10
C THR A 225 -13.01 3.82 2.44
N ASP A 226 -13.81 3.27 1.54
CA ASP A 226 -13.30 2.27 0.61
C ASP A 226 -12.40 2.96 -0.41
N CYS A 227 -11.31 2.29 -0.79
CA CYS A 227 -10.39 2.79 -1.78
C CYS A 227 -11.12 3.12 -3.08
N MET A 228 -11.08 4.39 -3.50
CA MET A 228 -11.74 4.82 -4.75
C MET A 228 -11.16 4.14 -5.99
N ILE A 229 -9.88 3.75 -5.97
CA ILE A 229 -9.26 3.00 -7.07
C ILE A 229 -9.86 1.59 -7.17
N HIS A 230 -9.98 0.89 -6.04
CA HIS A 230 -10.61 -0.41 -5.98
C HIS A 230 -12.09 -0.32 -6.39
N ARG A 231 -12.83 0.63 -5.80
CA ARG A 231 -14.25 0.88 -6.10
C ARG A 231 -14.48 1.23 -7.58
N LYS A 232 -13.59 2.04 -8.19
CA LYS A 232 -13.57 2.32 -9.64
C LYS A 232 -13.36 1.05 -10.45
N HIS A 233 -12.39 0.22 -10.08
CA HIS A 233 -12.12 -1.04 -10.79
C HIS A 233 -13.35 -1.97 -10.74
N LEU A 234 -14.03 -2.06 -9.59
CA LEU A 234 -15.29 -2.81 -9.48
C LEU A 234 -16.39 -2.24 -10.39
N ALA A 235 -16.51 -0.91 -10.49
CA ALA A 235 -17.46 -0.25 -11.40
C ALA A 235 -17.17 -0.56 -12.88
N ALA A 236 -15.90 -0.65 -13.24
CA ALA A 236 -15.43 -0.92 -14.60
C ALA A 236 -15.45 -2.40 -15.00
N LYS A 237 -15.65 -3.33 -14.06
CA LYS A 237 -15.46 -4.76 -14.29
C LYS A 237 -16.55 -5.42 -15.14
N LYS A 238 -17.75 -4.82 -15.20
CA LYS A 238 -18.89 -5.40 -15.91
C LYS A 238 -18.86 -5.02 -17.39
N LEU A 239 -18.67 -6.02 -18.25
CA LEU A 239 -18.85 -5.93 -19.69
C LEU A 239 -20.20 -6.52 -20.09
N SER A 240 -20.73 -6.12 -21.26
CA SER A 240 -21.86 -6.83 -21.88
C SER A 240 -21.45 -8.26 -22.24
N THR A 241 -22.44 -9.14 -22.44
CA THR A 241 -22.19 -10.54 -22.82
C THR A 241 -21.31 -10.65 -24.06
N GLU A 242 -21.58 -9.83 -25.07
CA GLU A 242 -20.89 -9.77 -26.35
C GLU A 242 -19.44 -9.32 -26.17
N LEU A 243 -19.19 -8.20 -25.45
CA LEU A 243 -17.84 -7.71 -25.20
C LEU A 243 -17.04 -8.67 -24.32
N ASN A 244 -17.70 -9.33 -23.36
CA ASN A 244 -17.05 -10.32 -22.51
C ASN A 244 -16.64 -11.58 -23.29
N THR A 245 -17.41 -12.01 -24.29
CA THR A 245 -16.99 -13.14 -25.15
C THR A 245 -15.71 -12.80 -25.91
N VAL A 246 -15.67 -11.66 -26.58
CA VAL A 246 -14.50 -11.16 -27.32
C VAL A 246 -13.29 -11.01 -26.40
N MET A 247 -13.47 -10.45 -25.20
CA MET A 247 -12.43 -10.34 -24.17
C MET A 247 -11.84 -11.71 -23.80
N ASN A 248 -12.70 -12.69 -23.50
CA ASN A 248 -12.26 -14.01 -23.10
C ASN A 248 -11.52 -14.74 -24.23
N ASP A 249 -11.97 -14.59 -25.47
CA ASP A 249 -11.31 -15.20 -26.63
C ASP A 249 -9.94 -14.56 -26.89
N ALA A 250 -9.84 -13.23 -26.80
CA ALA A 250 -8.56 -12.53 -26.88
C ALA A 250 -7.59 -13.00 -25.78
N VAL A 251 -8.06 -13.18 -24.54
CA VAL A 251 -7.25 -13.71 -23.44
C VAL A 251 -6.82 -15.16 -23.71
N LYS A 252 -7.68 -16.02 -24.27
CA LYS A 252 -7.31 -17.39 -24.67
C LYS A 252 -6.21 -17.38 -25.73
N ILE A 253 -6.34 -16.54 -26.76
CA ILE A 253 -5.35 -16.39 -27.84
C ILE A 253 -3.98 -16.02 -27.25
N ILE A 254 -3.96 -14.99 -26.38
CA ILE A 254 -2.73 -14.54 -25.73
C ILE A 254 -2.14 -15.65 -24.87
N ASN A 255 -2.96 -16.35 -24.08
CA ASN A 255 -2.50 -17.43 -23.24
C ASN A 255 -1.95 -18.61 -24.05
N GLU A 256 -2.52 -18.93 -25.22
CA GLU A 256 -1.99 -19.99 -26.08
C GLU A 256 -0.57 -19.67 -26.58
N ILE A 257 -0.34 -18.42 -26.97
CA ILE A 257 0.96 -17.93 -27.44
C ILE A 257 1.96 -17.79 -26.29
N ARG A 258 1.51 -17.30 -25.13
CA ARG A 258 2.36 -16.89 -24.01
C ARG A 258 2.56 -17.94 -22.92
N SER A 259 1.69 -18.93 -22.80
CA SER A 259 1.76 -19.97 -21.75
C SER A 259 3.01 -20.84 -21.85
N ARG A 260 3.56 -21.02 -23.07
CA ARG A 260 4.76 -21.83 -23.33
C ARG A 260 5.88 -20.94 -23.85
N ALA A 261 7.05 -21.03 -23.22
CA ALA A 261 8.23 -20.26 -23.64
C ALA A 261 8.61 -20.51 -25.11
N THR A 262 8.44 -21.74 -25.60
CA THR A 262 8.66 -22.09 -27.01
C THR A 262 7.70 -21.36 -27.94
N ASN A 263 6.42 -21.29 -27.60
CA ASN A 263 5.42 -20.58 -28.41
C ASN A 263 5.72 -19.09 -28.45
N SER A 264 6.09 -18.50 -27.32
CA SER A 264 6.50 -17.09 -27.27
C SER A 264 7.71 -16.79 -28.13
N ARG A 265 8.73 -17.67 -28.12
CA ARG A 265 9.92 -17.51 -28.96
C ARG A 265 9.58 -17.63 -30.45
N LEU A 266 8.80 -18.63 -30.82
CA LEU A 266 8.38 -18.83 -32.21
C LEU A 266 7.54 -17.66 -32.73
N PHE A 267 6.63 -17.14 -31.90
CA PHE A 267 5.84 -15.96 -32.23
C PHE A 267 6.71 -14.71 -32.40
N THR A 268 7.71 -14.51 -31.54
CA THR A 268 8.67 -13.40 -31.69
C THR A 268 9.46 -13.51 -33.00
N THR A 269 9.95 -14.70 -33.36
CA THR A 269 10.62 -14.91 -34.65
C THR A 269 9.68 -14.66 -35.84
N LEU A 270 8.40 -15.04 -35.71
CA LEU A 270 7.40 -14.75 -36.72
C LEU A 270 7.20 -13.22 -36.89
N CYS A 271 7.04 -12.49 -35.79
CA CYS A 271 6.94 -11.02 -35.81
C CYS A 271 8.17 -10.36 -36.43
N GLU A 272 9.38 -10.83 -36.10
CA GLU A 272 10.62 -10.34 -36.72
C GLU A 272 10.65 -10.60 -38.23
N SER A 273 10.17 -11.77 -38.67
CA SER A 273 10.12 -12.11 -40.09
C SER A 273 9.06 -11.35 -40.88
N MET A 274 8.03 -10.84 -40.20
CA MET A 274 6.93 -10.05 -40.77
C MET A 274 7.15 -8.54 -40.62
N ASP A 275 8.33 -8.12 -40.14
CA ASP A 275 8.70 -6.72 -39.90
C ASP A 275 7.72 -5.96 -38.97
N SER A 276 7.19 -6.65 -37.97
CA SER A 276 6.21 -6.09 -37.05
C SER A 276 6.85 -5.08 -36.09
N HIS A 277 6.19 -3.93 -35.86
CA HIS A 277 6.62 -2.93 -34.87
C HIS A 277 6.65 -3.46 -33.43
N HIS A 278 5.90 -4.52 -33.13
CA HIS A 278 5.88 -5.16 -31.83
C HIS A 278 6.19 -6.66 -31.95
N GLN A 279 7.04 -7.17 -31.05
CA GLN A 279 7.55 -8.54 -31.15
C GLN A 279 7.04 -9.47 -30.04
N HIS A 280 6.26 -8.92 -29.10
CA HIS A 280 5.80 -9.65 -27.92
C HIS A 280 4.37 -9.28 -27.54
N LEU A 281 3.53 -10.29 -27.28
CA LEU A 281 2.30 -10.10 -26.52
C LEU A 281 2.62 -9.95 -25.01
N LEU A 282 1.89 -9.10 -24.31
CA LEU A 282 2.05 -8.90 -22.86
C LEU A 282 1.18 -9.89 -22.09
N LEU A 283 1.71 -10.37 -20.97
CA LEU A 283 0.94 -11.01 -19.92
C LEU A 283 0.71 -9.98 -18.82
N HIS A 284 -0.53 -9.83 -18.36
CA HIS A 284 -0.94 -9.00 -17.21
C HIS A 284 -0.81 -7.48 -17.42
N ALA A 285 -1.90 -6.88 -17.91
CA ALA A 285 -2.37 -5.49 -17.74
C ALA A 285 -3.52 -5.26 -18.75
N GLU A 286 -4.78 -5.20 -18.30
CA GLU A 286 -6.01 -5.21 -19.13
C GLU A 286 -5.90 -4.34 -20.40
N VAL A 287 -5.36 -3.13 -20.26
CA VAL A 287 -5.23 -2.14 -21.35
C VAL A 287 -4.22 -2.57 -22.43
N ARG A 288 -3.00 -2.95 -22.04
CA ARG A 288 -1.91 -3.25 -23.00
C ARG A 288 -1.98 -4.68 -23.54
N VAL A 289 -2.72 -5.54 -22.84
CA VAL A 289 -2.97 -6.93 -23.23
C VAL A 289 -3.91 -6.99 -24.43
N LEU A 290 -4.82 -6.03 -24.61
CA LEU A 290 -5.86 -6.10 -25.65
C LEU A 290 -5.56 -5.28 -26.92
N ALA A 291 -4.71 -4.25 -26.84
CA ALA A 291 -4.27 -3.52 -28.03
C ALA A 291 -3.35 -4.38 -28.92
N ARG A 292 -2.41 -5.11 -28.31
CA ARG A 292 -1.38 -5.89 -29.03
C ARG A 292 -1.92 -7.02 -29.91
N PRO A 293 -2.96 -7.78 -29.51
CA PRO A 293 -3.60 -8.76 -30.40
C PRO A 293 -4.17 -8.14 -31.68
N PHE A 294 -4.65 -6.90 -31.62
CA PHE A 294 -5.15 -6.19 -32.81
C PHE A 294 -4.01 -5.64 -33.68
N GLU A 295 -3.00 -5.05 -33.05
CA GLU A 295 -1.79 -4.55 -33.75
C GLU A 295 -1.04 -5.68 -34.46
N LEU A 296 -0.95 -6.86 -33.83
CA LEU A 296 -0.29 -8.06 -34.36
C LEU A 296 -1.27 -9.06 -34.98
N ARG A 297 -2.43 -8.59 -35.45
CA ARG A 297 -3.52 -9.47 -35.90
C ARG A 297 -3.10 -10.41 -37.03
N GLU A 298 -2.24 -9.99 -37.95
CA GLU A 298 -1.81 -10.82 -39.08
C GLU A 298 -0.81 -11.90 -38.65
N GLU A 299 0.12 -11.55 -37.75
CA GLU A 299 1.06 -12.48 -37.12
C GLU A 299 0.32 -13.48 -36.24
N VAL A 300 -0.67 -13.03 -35.48
CA VAL A 300 -1.51 -13.88 -34.63
C VAL A 300 -2.33 -14.84 -35.51
N LYS A 301 -2.96 -14.35 -36.59
CA LYS A 301 -3.66 -15.22 -37.55
C LYS A 301 -2.73 -16.27 -38.13
N GLN A 302 -1.54 -15.88 -38.59
CA GLN A 302 -0.57 -16.80 -39.19
C GLN A 302 -0.10 -17.85 -38.18
N PHE A 303 0.24 -17.43 -36.96
CA PHE A 303 0.68 -18.33 -35.90
C PHE A 303 -0.39 -19.36 -35.52
N LEU A 304 -1.65 -18.93 -35.37
CA LEU A 304 -2.74 -19.84 -35.01
C LEU A 304 -3.12 -20.79 -36.15
N ARG A 305 -3.02 -20.36 -37.41
CA ARG A 305 -3.19 -21.23 -38.59
C ARG A 305 -2.17 -22.35 -38.64
N GLU A 306 -0.89 -22.03 -38.44
CA GLU A 306 0.18 -23.03 -38.40
C GLU A 306 -0.01 -24.06 -37.27
N ARG A 307 -0.64 -23.62 -36.18
CA ARG A 307 -0.98 -24.46 -35.02
C ARG A 307 -2.30 -25.22 -35.18
N LYS A 308 -3.09 -24.93 -36.22
CA LYS A 308 -4.46 -25.45 -36.41
C LYS A 308 -5.34 -25.20 -35.18
N SER A 309 -5.22 -24.02 -34.57
CA SER A 309 -6.03 -23.62 -33.42
C SER A 309 -7.36 -23.05 -33.90
N ASP A 310 -8.47 -23.51 -33.30
CA ASP A 310 -9.82 -23.01 -33.58
C ASP A 310 -9.98 -21.54 -33.16
N LEU A 311 -9.08 -21.01 -32.33
CA LEU A 311 -9.07 -19.60 -31.92
C LEU A 311 -8.73 -18.63 -33.06
N VAL A 312 -8.40 -19.14 -34.26
CA VAL A 312 -8.16 -18.29 -35.43
C VAL A 312 -9.47 -17.78 -36.05
N GLU A 313 -10.58 -18.51 -35.92
CA GLU A 313 -11.85 -18.20 -36.59
C GLU A 313 -12.38 -16.78 -36.26
N PRO A 314 -12.38 -16.33 -34.98
CA PRO A 314 -12.88 -15.00 -34.63
C PRO A 314 -12.10 -13.86 -35.29
N LEU A 315 -10.82 -14.05 -35.62
CA LEU A 315 -9.97 -13.02 -36.24
C LEU A 315 -10.33 -12.71 -37.70
N PHE A 316 -11.15 -13.55 -38.34
CA PHE A 316 -11.71 -13.31 -39.68
C PHE A 316 -13.09 -12.67 -39.64
N ASN A 317 -13.71 -12.57 -38.46
CA ASN A 317 -15.00 -11.92 -38.29
C ASN A 317 -14.78 -10.42 -38.05
N GLU A 318 -15.16 -9.58 -39.02
CA GLU A 318 -14.99 -8.13 -38.90
C GLU A 318 -15.76 -7.53 -37.72
N GLU A 319 -16.97 -8.02 -37.41
CA GLU A 319 -17.75 -7.57 -36.25
C GLU A 319 -17.04 -7.90 -34.92
N TRP A 320 -16.39 -9.06 -34.84
CA TRP A 320 -15.57 -9.45 -33.70
C TRP A 320 -14.34 -8.53 -33.57
N MET A 321 -13.68 -8.25 -34.70
CA MET A 321 -12.51 -7.36 -34.76
C MET A 321 -12.87 -5.93 -34.34
N THR A 322 -14.02 -5.39 -34.76
CA THR A 322 -14.50 -4.07 -34.33
C THR A 322 -14.76 -4.00 -32.82
N LYS A 323 -15.29 -5.08 -32.22
CA LYS A 323 -15.45 -5.15 -30.77
C LYS A 323 -14.10 -5.22 -30.06
N LEU A 324 -13.13 -5.91 -30.65
CA LEU A 324 -11.76 -5.98 -30.13
C LEU A 324 -11.08 -4.61 -30.18
N THR A 325 -11.28 -3.78 -31.21
CA THR A 325 -10.66 -2.44 -31.32
C THR A 325 -11.25 -1.44 -30.34
N TYR A 326 -12.54 -1.52 -30.05
CA TYR A 326 -13.20 -0.66 -29.05
C TYR A 326 -12.62 -0.84 -27.63
N MET A 327 -12.29 -2.08 -27.25
CA MET A 327 -11.88 -2.41 -25.88
C MET A 327 -10.61 -1.67 -25.43
N PRO A 328 -9.48 -1.71 -26.17
CA PRO A 328 -8.29 -0.93 -25.85
C PRO A 328 -8.57 0.55 -25.64
N ASP A 329 -9.42 1.17 -26.46
CA ASP A 329 -9.73 2.59 -26.34
C ASP A 329 -10.46 2.89 -25.03
N ILE A 330 -11.53 2.16 -24.69
CA ILE A 330 -12.24 2.38 -23.43
C ILE A 330 -11.37 2.02 -22.21
N PHE A 331 -10.53 0.99 -22.29
CA PHE A 331 -9.56 0.66 -21.25
C PHE A 331 -8.50 1.75 -21.08
N ASN A 332 -8.02 2.35 -22.17
CA ASN A 332 -7.11 3.49 -22.13
C ASN A 332 -7.74 4.68 -21.39
N LEU A 333 -8.97 5.06 -21.72
CA LEU A 333 -9.71 6.14 -21.04
C LEU A 333 -9.90 5.84 -19.54
N MET A 334 -10.16 4.58 -19.18
CA MET A 334 -10.25 4.15 -17.77
C MET A 334 -8.90 4.16 -17.04
N ASN A 335 -7.80 3.94 -17.78
CA ASN A 335 -6.44 4.01 -17.26
C ASN A 335 -5.98 5.47 -17.08
N GLU A 336 -6.35 6.38 -17.99
CA GLU A 336 -6.15 7.82 -17.78
C GLU A 336 -6.81 8.30 -16.50
N LEU A 337 -8.07 7.88 -16.27
CA LEU A 337 -8.75 8.14 -15.00
C LEU A 337 -7.95 7.56 -13.82
N ASN A 338 -7.47 6.32 -13.94
CA ASN A 338 -6.69 5.65 -12.89
C ASN A 338 -5.41 6.43 -12.54
N ILE A 339 -4.64 6.85 -13.55
CA ILE A 339 -3.43 7.66 -13.36
C ILE A 339 -3.80 8.99 -12.73
N SER A 340 -4.90 9.61 -13.16
CA SER A 340 -5.33 10.90 -12.62
C SER A 340 -5.68 10.85 -11.14
N VAL A 341 -6.19 9.72 -10.62
CA VAL A 341 -6.54 9.59 -9.20
C VAL A 341 -5.38 9.14 -8.32
N GLN A 342 -4.29 8.68 -8.92
CA GLN A 342 -3.04 8.38 -8.24
C GLN A 342 -2.26 9.67 -7.98
N GLY A 343 -1.49 9.69 -6.90
CA GLY A 343 -0.64 10.82 -6.55
C GLY A 343 -0.52 11.05 -5.05
N SER A 344 0.52 11.78 -4.67
CA SER A 344 0.68 12.32 -3.33
C SER A 344 -0.14 13.61 -3.19
N CYS A 345 -0.77 13.81 -2.04
CA CYS A 345 -1.54 15.02 -1.71
C CYS A 345 -2.85 15.22 -2.48
N THR A 346 -3.49 14.13 -2.92
CA THR A 346 -4.90 14.17 -3.33
C THR A 346 -5.81 14.17 -2.11
N ASN A 347 -7.02 14.68 -2.26
CA ASN A 347 -8.04 14.68 -1.21
C ASN A 347 -9.39 14.21 -1.76
N ILE A 348 -10.33 13.93 -0.87
CA ILE A 348 -11.63 13.35 -1.25
C ILE A 348 -12.41 14.23 -2.24
N PHE A 349 -12.32 15.56 -2.12
CA PHE A 349 -12.98 16.51 -3.02
C PHE A 349 -12.45 16.40 -4.44
N THR A 350 -11.13 16.50 -4.60
CA THR A 350 -10.47 16.44 -5.90
C THR A 350 -10.69 15.11 -6.61
N LEU A 351 -10.70 13.99 -5.88
CA LEU A 351 -10.95 12.69 -6.47
C LEU A 351 -12.42 12.47 -6.86
N ARG A 352 -13.35 12.92 -6.02
CA ARG A 352 -14.79 12.88 -6.37
C ARG A 352 -15.09 13.74 -7.59
N ASN A 353 -14.48 14.92 -7.72
CA ASN A 353 -14.60 15.75 -8.92
C ASN A 353 -14.13 15.01 -10.18
N LYS A 354 -13.04 14.25 -10.10
CA LYS A 354 -12.55 13.41 -11.20
C LYS A 354 -13.53 12.29 -11.58
N MET A 355 -14.17 11.66 -10.58
CA MET A 355 -15.23 10.67 -10.83
C MET A 355 -16.43 11.30 -11.54
N ASP A 356 -16.90 12.47 -11.08
CA ASP A 356 -18.03 13.16 -11.71
C ASP A 356 -17.71 13.62 -13.14
N ALA A 357 -16.50 14.14 -13.36
CA ALA A 357 -16.04 14.49 -14.69
C ALA A 357 -16.05 13.26 -15.62
N PHE A 358 -15.60 12.10 -15.14
CA PHE A 358 -15.64 10.86 -15.92
C PHE A 358 -17.07 10.40 -16.21
N LYS A 359 -17.97 10.44 -15.22
CA LYS A 359 -19.41 10.14 -15.44
C LYS A 359 -20.02 11.03 -16.51
N LYS A 360 -19.72 12.34 -16.50
CA LYS A 360 -20.16 13.29 -17.53
C LYS A 360 -19.57 12.97 -18.90
N LYS A 361 -18.29 12.56 -18.96
CA LYS A 361 -17.65 12.11 -20.20
C LYS A 361 -18.34 10.87 -20.77
N LEU A 362 -18.68 9.87 -19.95
CA LEU A 362 -19.41 8.68 -20.40
C LEU A 362 -20.76 9.04 -21.05
N ALA A 363 -21.52 9.97 -20.44
CA ALA A 363 -22.78 10.45 -20.99
C ALA A 363 -22.57 11.20 -22.32
N LEU A 364 -21.54 12.05 -22.41
CA LEU A 364 -21.18 12.74 -23.64
C LEU A 364 -20.79 11.75 -24.76
N TRP A 365 -19.97 10.75 -24.44
CA TRP A 365 -19.55 9.73 -25.40
C TRP A 365 -20.72 8.88 -25.88
N ASP A 366 -21.68 8.56 -25.01
CA ASP A 366 -22.90 7.88 -25.44
C ASP A 366 -23.72 8.72 -26.44
N SER A 367 -23.86 10.03 -26.23
CA SER A 367 -24.52 10.93 -27.19
C SER A 367 -23.78 10.96 -28.54
N ARG A 368 -22.45 11.14 -28.51
CA ARG A 368 -21.64 11.20 -29.73
C ARG A 368 -21.69 9.89 -30.52
N VAL A 369 -21.63 8.73 -29.86
CA VAL A 369 -21.76 7.42 -30.53
C VAL A 369 -23.12 7.27 -31.22
N GLN A 370 -24.21 7.79 -30.63
CA GLN A 370 -25.53 7.80 -31.27
C GLN A 370 -25.61 8.74 -32.48
N GLU A 371 -24.78 9.79 -32.48
CA GLU A 371 -24.57 10.71 -33.61
C GLU A 371 -23.54 10.17 -34.63
N GLU A 372 -23.12 8.91 -34.48
CA GLU A 372 -22.13 8.24 -35.34
C GLU A 372 -20.71 8.87 -35.26
N ASP A 373 -20.44 9.60 -34.17
CA ASP A 373 -19.18 10.26 -33.89
C ASP A 373 -18.39 9.53 -32.80
N ILE A 374 -17.25 8.97 -33.21
CA ILE A 374 -16.40 8.08 -32.40
C ILE A 374 -14.98 8.61 -32.21
N GLU A 375 -14.77 9.93 -32.29
CA GLU A 375 -13.45 10.57 -32.16
C GLU A 375 -12.67 10.12 -30.89
N MET A 376 -13.39 9.79 -29.81
CA MET A 376 -12.81 9.32 -28.55
C MET A 376 -12.25 7.88 -28.60
N PHE A 377 -12.53 7.14 -29.66
CA PHE A 377 -12.11 5.75 -29.86
C PHE A 377 -11.27 5.66 -31.16
N PRO A 378 -9.99 6.08 -31.12
CA PRO A 378 -9.16 6.18 -32.33
C PRO A 378 -8.88 4.84 -33.00
N LEU A 379 -8.63 3.76 -32.24
CA LEU A 379 -8.39 2.43 -32.82
C LEU A 379 -9.66 1.88 -33.47
N LEU A 380 -10.81 2.12 -32.83
CA LEU A 380 -12.10 1.79 -33.42
C LEU A 380 -12.35 2.58 -34.72
N GLY A 381 -12.09 3.88 -34.72
CA GLY A 381 -12.29 4.75 -35.88
C GLY A 381 -11.41 4.35 -37.07
N GLU A 382 -10.13 4.04 -36.82
CA GLU A 382 -9.21 3.56 -37.86
C GLU A 382 -9.71 2.28 -38.53
N PHE A 383 -10.19 1.31 -37.74
CA PHE A 383 -10.69 0.04 -38.27
C PHE A 383 -12.02 0.19 -39.02
N LEU A 384 -12.95 0.99 -38.49
CA LEU A 384 -14.26 1.21 -39.11
C LEU A 384 -14.20 1.89 -40.47
N ASN A 385 -13.17 2.72 -40.72
CA ASN A 385 -12.95 3.32 -42.03
C ASN A 385 -12.59 2.31 -43.13
N ALA A 386 -12.12 1.11 -42.75
CA ALA A 386 -11.66 0.07 -43.67
C ALA A 386 -12.56 -1.18 -43.71
N ALA A 387 -13.47 -1.35 -42.73
CA ALA A 387 -14.30 -2.54 -42.58
C ALA A 387 -15.66 -2.40 -43.28
N ASP A 388 -16.17 -3.50 -43.85
CA ASP A 388 -17.49 -3.56 -44.51
C ASP A 388 -18.52 -4.19 -43.56
N ILE A 389 -18.92 -3.42 -42.54
CA ILE A 389 -19.82 -3.89 -41.49
C ILE A 389 -21.00 -2.95 -41.21
N ASN A 390 -22.04 -3.51 -40.60
CA ASN A 390 -23.18 -2.73 -40.10
C ASN A 390 -22.79 -1.92 -38.86
N GLN A 391 -22.32 -0.70 -39.08
CA GLN A 391 -21.85 0.22 -38.03
C GLN A 391 -22.91 0.50 -36.97
N LYS A 392 -24.21 0.51 -37.33
CA LYS A 392 -25.30 0.78 -36.39
C LYS A 392 -25.42 -0.26 -35.28
N VAL A 393 -25.18 -1.54 -35.59
CA VAL A 393 -25.21 -2.61 -34.58
C VAL A 393 -24.08 -2.42 -33.57
N ILE A 394 -22.89 -2.10 -34.06
CA ILE A 394 -21.72 -1.83 -33.23
C ILE A 394 -21.93 -0.59 -32.34
N PHE A 395 -22.40 0.52 -32.90
CA PHE A 395 -22.68 1.74 -32.14
C PHE A 395 -23.72 1.49 -31.04
N ASN A 396 -24.76 0.70 -31.31
CA ASN A 396 -25.73 0.30 -30.29
C ASN A 396 -25.07 -0.51 -29.15
N ILE A 397 -24.19 -1.46 -29.46
CA ILE A 397 -23.45 -2.24 -28.44
C ILE A 397 -22.56 -1.31 -27.59
N ILE A 398 -21.85 -0.38 -28.23
CA ILE A 398 -20.99 0.60 -27.55
C ILE A 398 -21.81 1.53 -26.65
N SER A 399 -22.89 2.10 -27.16
CA SER A 399 -23.81 2.95 -26.38
C SER A 399 -24.40 2.22 -25.19
N GLN A 400 -24.86 0.97 -25.37
CA GLN A 400 -25.35 0.14 -24.26
C GLN A 400 -24.28 -0.08 -23.20
N HIS A 401 -23.04 -0.37 -23.63
CA HIS A 401 -21.93 -0.54 -22.70
C HIS A 401 -21.58 0.76 -21.95
N LEU A 402 -21.54 1.91 -22.63
CA LEU A 402 -21.27 3.22 -22.00
C LEU A 402 -22.35 3.61 -20.98
N ARG A 403 -23.63 3.38 -21.29
CA ARG A 403 -24.74 3.60 -20.36
C ARG A 403 -24.64 2.69 -19.15
N ALA A 404 -24.40 1.39 -19.36
CA ALA A 404 -24.22 0.43 -18.27
C ALA A 404 -23.01 0.79 -17.39
N LEU A 405 -21.91 1.24 -18.00
CA LEU A 405 -20.73 1.71 -17.28
C LEU A 405 -21.05 2.96 -16.44
N ALA A 406 -21.75 3.94 -17.01
CA ALA A 406 -22.17 5.14 -16.29
C ALA A 406 -23.08 4.81 -15.10
N GLU A 407 -24.03 3.90 -15.28
CA GLU A 407 -24.90 3.40 -14.22
C GLU A 407 -24.10 2.69 -13.11
N ASN A 408 -23.15 1.82 -13.49
CA ASN A 408 -22.26 1.17 -12.52
C ASN A 408 -21.45 2.22 -11.73
N PHE A 409 -20.91 3.25 -12.38
CA PHE A 409 -20.23 4.34 -11.67
C PHE A 409 -21.17 5.09 -10.72
N ASN A 410 -22.45 5.28 -11.06
CA ASN A 410 -23.43 5.87 -10.14
C ASN A 410 -23.69 4.96 -8.94
N ASN A 411 -23.84 3.66 -9.15
CA ASN A 411 -24.05 2.68 -8.08
C ASN A 411 -22.84 2.58 -7.14
N TYR A 412 -21.63 2.63 -7.69
CA TYR A 412 -20.39 2.61 -6.92
C TYR A 412 -19.95 3.99 -6.41
N PHE A 413 -20.58 5.09 -6.82
CA PHE A 413 -20.27 6.42 -6.28
C PHE A 413 -21.56 7.24 -6.10
N PRO A 414 -22.45 6.78 -5.20
CA PRO A 414 -23.78 7.36 -5.08
C PRO A 414 -23.73 8.70 -4.32
N GLU A 415 -24.66 9.60 -4.64
CA GLU A 415 -24.67 10.97 -4.10
C GLU A 415 -24.96 11.04 -2.60
N ASN A 416 -25.68 10.08 -2.05
CA ASN A 416 -25.97 9.99 -0.62
C ASN A 416 -24.73 9.66 0.23
N GLU A 417 -23.71 9.02 -0.36
CA GLU A 417 -22.43 8.73 0.28
C GLU A 417 -21.34 9.76 -0.09
N ASP A 418 -21.73 10.89 -0.71
CA ASP A 418 -20.78 11.92 -1.09
C ASP A 418 -20.40 12.81 0.12
N PRO A 419 -19.16 12.72 0.62
CA PRO A 419 -18.72 13.50 1.77
C PRO A 419 -18.62 15.01 1.47
N ARG A 420 -18.70 15.41 0.20
CA ARG A 420 -18.73 16.82 -0.19
C ARG A 420 -20.07 17.48 0.14
N LYS A 421 -21.15 16.72 0.25
CA LYS A 421 -22.50 17.25 0.50
C LYS A 421 -22.53 18.02 1.82
N GLY A 422 -22.88 19.30 1.76
CA GLY A 422 -22.85 20.22 2.92
C GLY A 422 -21.46 20.67 3.37
N ASN A 423 -20.40 20.23 2.69
CA ASN A 423 -19.00 20.49 3.05
C ASN A 423 -18.21 21.21 1.93
N LEU A 424 -18.90 21.65 0.86
CA LEU A 424 -18.25 22.35 -0.25
C LEU A 424 -17.61 23.68 0.15
N TRP A 425 -18.06 24.29 1.25
CA TRP A 425 -17.47 25.48 1.85
C TRP A 425 -15.98 25.27 2.18
N ILE A 426 -15.52 24.03 2.36
CA ILE A 426 -14.10 23.73 2.55
C ILE A 426 -13.31 24.07 1.27
N ASN A 427 -13.80 23.70 0.09
CA ASN A 427 -13.12 24.03 -1.17
C ASN A 427 -13.08 25.54 -1.39
N ASN A 428 -14.22 26.20 -1.17
CA ASN A 428 -14.32 27.64 -1.31
C ASN A 428 -15.28 28.22 -0.26
N PRO A 429 -14.75 28.77 0.84
CA PRO A 429 -15.60 29.32 1.89
C PRO A 429 -16.24 30.66 1.52
N PHE A 430 -15.86 31.26 0.38
CA PHE A 430 -16.31 32.58 -0.06
C PHE A 430 -17.47 32.55 -1.07
N LEU A 431 -17.83 31.38 -1.60
CA LEU A 431 -18.88 31.23 -2.63
C LEU A 431 -20.09 30.39 -2.17
N GLU A 432 -20.03 29.79 -0.99
CA GLU A 432 -20.99 28.76 -0.62
C GLU A 432 -22.25 29.31 0.06
N ASP A 433 -23.41 28.74 -0.29
CA ASP A 433 -24.66 29.02 0.42
C ASP A 433 -24.59 28.44 1.84
N ILE A 434 -24.43 29.33 2.82
CA ILE A 434 -24.35 29.01 4.26
C ILE A 434 -25.53 28.16 4.73
N LYS A 435 -26.72 28.31 4.12
CA LYS A 435 -27.91 27.51 4.48
C LYS A 435 -27.70 26.02 4.20
N SER A 436 -27.03 25.71 3.09
CA SER A 436 -26.76 24.35 2.64
C SER A 436 -25.62 23.64 3.39
N CYS A 437 -24.84 24.39 4.19
CA CYS A 437 -23.69 23.87 4.90
C CYS A 437 -24.09 22.97 6.09
N ALA A 438 -23.41 21.83 6.22
CA ALA A 438 -23.52 20.87 7.32
C ALA A 438 -22.75 21.35 8.56
N LEU A 439 -23.10 22.56 9.01
CA LEU A 439 -22.51 23.28 10.13
C LEU A 439 -23.61 23.65 11.13
N ASP A 440 -23.26 23.74 12.41
CA ASP A 440 -24.16 24.29 13.42
C ASP A 440 -24.27 25.83 13.29
N LEU A 441 -25.14 26.45 14.08
CA LEU A 441 -25.37 27.89 14.00
C LEU A 441 -24.10 28.71 14.28
N HIS A 442 -23.34 28.33 15.30
CA HIS A 442 -22.13 29.05 15.70
C HIS A 442 -21.05 28.95 14.62
N GLU A 443 -20.88 27.77 14.03
CA GLU A 443 -19.95 27.55 12.93
C GLU A 443 -20.39 28.30 11.66
N LYS A 444 -21.70 28.42 11.39
CA LYS A 444 -22.23 29.22 10.28
C LYS A 444 -21.94 30.69 10.47
N GLU A 445 -22.12 31.24 11.68
CA GLU A 445 -21.73 32.61 12.01
C GLU A 445 -20.23 32.84 11.79
N LYS A 446 -19.39 31.90 12.24
CA LYS A 446 -17.94 31.96 12.01
C LYS A 446 -17.57 31.87 10.53
N LEU A 447 -18.31 31.08 9.76
CA LEU A 447 -18.10 30.99 8.31
C LEU A 447 -18.49 32.31 7.63
N ILE A 448 -19.53 33.00 8.09
CA ILE A 448 -19.91 34.34 7.61
C ILE A 448 -18.78 35.34 7.85
N GLU A 449 -18.25 35.40 9.07
CA GLU A 449 -17.10 36.25 9.42
C GLU A 449 -15.90 35.96 8.51
N LEU A 450 -15.54 34.69 8.36
CA LEU A 450 -14.44 34.24 7.51
C LEU A 450 -14.65 34.62 6.04
N SER A 451 -15.86 34.38 5.51
CA SER A 451 -16.19 34.65 4.11
C SER A 451 -16.21 36.14 3.77
N SER A 452 -16.35 37.00 4.78
CA SER A 452 -16.34 38.46 4.64
C SER A 452 -14.94 39.07 4.72
N ASP A 453 -13.93 38.29 5.11
CA ASP A 453 -12.54 38.74 5.25
C ASP A 453 -11.78 38.69 3.92
N VAL A 454 -11.56 39.87 3.33
CA VAL A 454 -10.84 40.05 2.06
C VAL A 454 -9.37 39.61 2.14
N THR A 455 -8.75 39.66 3.32
CA THR A 455 -7.37 39.21 3.50
C THR A 455 -7.29 37.68 3.39
N LEU A 456 -8.31 36.96 3.86
CA LEU A 456 -8.42 35.51 3.75
C LEU A 456 -8.70 35.08 2.31
N VAL A 457 -9.43 35.87 1.52
CA VAL A 457 -9.62 35.61 0.07
C VAL A 457 -8.28 35.57 -0.65
N SER A 458 -7.43 36.56 -0.38
CA SER A 458 -6.10 36.64 -0.98
C SER A 458 -5.22 35.47 -0.54
N ARG A 459 -5.27 35.12 0.75
CA ARG A 459 -4.51 34.00 1.32
C ARG A 459 -4.93 32.65 0.72
N HIS A 460 -6.23 32.42 0.55
CA HIS A 460 -6.79 31.21 -0.07
C HIS A 460 -6.29 31.03 -1.50
N LYS A 461 -6.22 32.11 -2.30
CA LYS A 461 -5.67 32.06 -3.67
C LYS A 461 -4.18 31.75 -3.74
N MET A 462 -3.41 32.13 -2.71
CA MET A 462 -1.95 31.96 -2.68
C MET A 462 -1.48 30.62 -2.09
N GLN A 463 -2.35 29.91 -1.38
CA GLN A 463 -2.01 28.67 -0.67
C GLN A 463 -2.75 27.48 -1.27
N LYS A 464 -2.21 26.25 -1.13
CA LYS A 464 -3.04 25.07 -1.42
C LYS A 464 -4.04 24.87 -0.30
N LEU A 465 -5.16 24.26 -0.64
CA LEU A 465 -6.30 24.13 0.24
C LEU A 465 -5.97 23.57 1.65
N PRO A 466 -5.19 22.48 1.81
CA PRO A 466 -4.84 21.99 3.16
C PRO A 466 -4.03 22.99 3.98
N GLN A 467 -3.09 23.73 3.36
CA GLN A 467 -2.32 24.75 4.09
C GLN A 467 -3.19 25.93 4.52
N PHE A 468 -4.11 26.35 3.65
CA PHE A 468 -5.08 27.39 4.00
C PHE A 468 -5.92 26.96 5.21
N CYS A 469 -6.53 25.76 5.17
CA CYS A 469 -7.33 25.25 6.27
C CYS A 469 -6.55 25.15 7.59
N ILE A 470 -5.28 24.73 7.55
CA ILE A 470 -4.41 24.70 8.75
C ILE A 470 -4.13 26.11 9.27
N SER A 471 -3.92 27.08 8.38
CA SER A 471 -3.65 28.47 8.79
C SER A 471 -4.83 29.10 9.54
N LEU A 472 -6.06 28.65 9.25
CA LEU A 472 -7.27 29.11 9.93
C LEU A 472 -7.37 28.64 11.38
N ASP A 473 -6.59 27.66 11.84
CA ASP A 473 -6.75 27.09 13.18
C ASP A 473 -6.58 28.14 14.30
N LYS A 474 -5.80 29.20 14.05
CA LYS A 474 -5.59 30.29 15.02
C LYS A 474 -6.81 31.21 15.17
N GLU A 475 -7.53 31.46 14.08
CA GLU A 475 -8.60 32.46 14.01
C GLU A 475 -9.99 31.78 14.08
N TYR A 476 -10.12 30.60 13.45
CA TYR A 476 -11.34 29.81 13.30
C TYR A 476 -11.09 28.31 13.58
N PRO A 477 -10.77 27.92 14.84
CA PRO A 477 -10.34 26.57 15.20
C PRO A 477 -11.38 25.46 14.96
N SER A 478 -12.68 25.79 15.02
CA SER A 478 -13.78 24.84 14.75
C SER A 478 -13.88 24.52 13.25
N LEU A 479 -13.90 25.55 12.41
CA LEU A 479 -13.92 25.42 10.96
C LEU A 479 -12.65 24.73 10.44
N SER A 480 -11.48 25.15 10.94
CA SER A 480 -10.21 24.51 10.59
C SER A 480 -10.23 23.01 10.88
N TYR A 481 -10.72 22.61 12.05
CA TYR A 481 -10.82 21.20 12.42
C TYR A 481 -11.73 20.41 11.50
N LYS A 482 -12.95 20.90 11.22
CA LYS A 482 -13.89 20.23 10.30
C LYS A 482 -13.31 20.08 8.91
N ALA A 483 -12.61 21.11 8.43
CA ALA A 483 -11.93 21.07 7.15
C ALA A 483 -10.80 20.02 7.11
N ILE A 484 -9.89 20.06 8.09
CA ILE A 484 -8.76 19.12 8.18
C ILE A 484 -9.25 17.69 8.33
N LYS A 485 -10.29 17.48 9.14
CA LYS A 485 -10.90 16.15 9.37
C LYS A 485 -11.31 15.48 8.07
N LEU A 486 -11.81 16.22 7.08
CA LEU A 486 -12.19 15.69 5.77
C LEU A 486 -11.01 15.64 4.78
N LEU A 487 -10.09 16.60 4.86
CA LEU A 487 -8.94 16.69 3.95
C LEU A 487 -7.85 15.66 4.25
N VAL A 488 -7.70 15.23 5.52
CA VAL A 488 -6.68 14.28 5.95
C VAL A 488 -7.05 12.83 5.60
N VAL A 489 -8.33 12.54 5.34
CA VAL A 489 -8.80 11.17 5.06
C VAL A 489 -8.25 10.69 3.73
N PHE A 490 -7.55 9.55 3.78
CA PHE A 490 -7.12 8.86 2.58
C PHE A 490 -8.35 8.37 1.79
N SER A 491 -8.30 8.56 0.48
CA SER A 491 -9.38 8.18 -0.44
C SER A 491 -8.93 7.10 -1.43
N THR A 492 -7.64 6.77 -1.46
CA THR A 492 -7.08 5.74 -2.34
C THR A 492 -6.06 4.88 -1.59
N SER A 493 -5.80 3.70 -2.15
CA SER A 493 -4.82 2.77 -1.61
C SER A 493 -3.37 3.06 -2.06
N TYR A 494 -3.21 4.05 -2.93
CA TYR A 494 -2.01 4.28 -3.74
C TYR A 494 -0.73 4.42 -2.92
N LEU A 495 -0.78 5.10 -1.77
CA LEU A 495 0.42 5.30 -0.95
C LEU A 495 0.88 4.00 -0.30
N CYS A 496 -0.05 3.15 0.16
CA CYS A 496 0.30 1.81 0.64
C CYS A 496 0.83 0.94 -0.50
N GLU A 497 0.17 0.94 -1.66
CA GLU A 497 0.59 0.15 -2.84
C GLU A 497 2.00 0.50 -3.31
N LYS A 498 2.33 1.80 -3.33
CA LYS A 498 3.67 2.28 -3.69
C LYS A 498 4.76 1.75 -2.75
N THR A 499 4.42 1.42 -1.50
CA THR A 499 5.39 0.91 -0.52
C THR A 499 5.59 -0.61 -0.58
N PHE A 500 4.65 -1.38 -1.15
CA PHE A 500 4.76 -2.84 -1.19
C PHE A 500 5.98 -3.37 -1.95
N PRO A 501 6.34 -2.88 -3.15
CA PRO A 501 7.52 -3.37 -3.86
C PRO A 501 8.79 -3.22 -3.02
N ALA A 502 8.89 -2.13 -2.24
CA ALA A 502 10.02 -1.91 -1.35
C ALA A 502 10.05 -2.93 -0.20
N MET A 503 8.89 -3.30 0.35
CA MET A 503 8.74 -4.32 1.40
C MET A 503 8.98 -5.73 0.89
N SER A 504 8.53 -6.07 -0.33
CA SER A 504 8.77 -7.37 -0.96
C SER A 504 10.26 -7.62 -1.16
N VAL A 505 11.01 -6.64 -1.65
CA VAL A 505 12.49 -6.73 -1.74
C VAL A 505 13.11 -7.00 -0.37
N ILE A 506 12.62 -6.34 0.69
CA ILE A 506 13.10 -6.56 2.07
C ILE A 506 12.76 -7.97 2.59
N LYS A 507 11.59 -8.51 2.25
CA LYS A 507 11.12 -9.84 2.69
C LYS A 507 11.77 -11.01 1.92
N THR A 508 12.38 -10.77 0.76
CA THR A 508 13.03 -11.85 -0.02
C THR A 508 14.21 -12.50 0.72
N LYS A 509 14.53 -13.75 0.35
CA LYS A 509 15.69 -14.54 0.86
C LYS A 509 17.03 -13.78 0.87
N GLN A 510 17.14 -12.67 0.13
CA GLN A 510 18.32 -11.81 0.07
C GLN A 510 18.61 -11.02 1.35
N ARG A 511 17.70 -10.92 2.33
CA ARG A 511 17.96 -10.24 3.62
C ARG A 511 17.98 -11.17 4.85
N ASN A 512 17.50 -12.42 4.69
CA ASN A 512 17.28 -13.38 5.79
C ASN A 512 18.41 -14.40 6.02
N ARG A 513 19.64 -14.16 5.54
CA ARG A 513 20.75 -15.05 5.89
C ARG A 513 21.39 -14.61 7.21
N VAL A 514 20.77 -15.07 8.29
CA VAL A 514 21.47 -15.50 9.49
C VAL A 514 21.29 -17.02 9.53
N ASP A 515 22.00 -17.71 8.65
CA ASP A 515 22.06 -19.18 8.70
C ASP A 515 23.12 -19.55 9.74
N VAL A 516 22.72 -19.55 11.02
CA VAL A 516 23.53 -20.18 12.06
C VAL A 516 23.28 -21.67 11.98
N ASN A 517 23.98 -22.32 11.05
CA ASN A 517 24.17 -23.76 11.10
C ASN A 517 25.62 -24.14 10.76
N PRO A 518 26.61 -23.84 11.62
CA PRO A 518 27.80 -24.65 11.71
C PRO A 518 27.56 -25.77 12.73
N ALA A 519 27.69 -27.00 12.24
CA ALA A 519 27.68 -28.26 12.99
C ALA A 519 26.31 -28.75 13.51
N LEU A 520 25.75 -29.73 12.79
CA LEU A 520 25.40 -31.05 13.33
C LEU A 520 25.09 -32.01 12.16
N ARG A 521 26.16 -32.69 11.71
CA ARG A 521 26.25 -33.91 10.88
C ARG A 521 25.74 -33.88 9.44
#